data_AF-A0A9D7TNX7-F1
#
_entry.id   AF-A0A9D7TNX7-F1
#
_cell.length_a   1.000
_cell.length_b   1.000
_cell.length_c   1.000
_cell.angle_alpha   90.00
_cell.angle_beta   90.00
_cell.angle_gamma   90.00
#
_symmetry.space_group_name_H-M   'P 1'
#
loop_
_entity.id
_entity.type
_entity.pdbx_description
1 polymer ?
#
loop_
_entity_poly.entity_id
_entity_poly.type
_entity_poly.pdbx_seq_one_letter_code
_entity_poly.pdbx_strand_id
1 'polypeptide(L)' 'MFLFIIADIRGQVSGTIKDQNGIALPYASIYIEGSSTGTVSNSEGYYRLEINKKDW' A
#
# COMPACT_ATOMS: atom_id res chain seq x y z
N MET A 1 23.83 -27.40 -5.76
CA MET A 1 22.40 -27.11 -5.53
C MET A 1 22.27 -25.60 -5.40
N PHE A 2 21.90 -24.90 -6.48
CA PHE A 2 21.69 -23.45 -6.45
C PHE A 2 20.21 -23.18 -6.16
N LEU A 3 19.92 -22.53 -5.03
CA LEU A 3 18.57 -22.12 -4.66
C LEU A 3 18.25 -20.82 -5.43
N PHE A 4 17.41 -20.92 -6.47
CA PHE A 4 16.86 -19.73 -7.12
C PHE A 4 15.80 -19.10 -6.20
N ILE A 5 16.13 -17.97 -5.59
CA ILE A 5 15.14 -17.14 -4.91
C ILE A 5 14.38 -16.38 -5.99
N ILE A 6 13.16 -16.83 -6.30
CA ILE A 6 12.20 -16.06 -7.09
C ILE A 6 11.58 -15.02 -6.16
N ALA A 7 12.04 -13.77 -6.26
CA ALA A 7 11.38 -12.64 -5.62
C ALA A 7 10.22 -12.18 -6.51
N ASP A 8 8.98 -12.34 -6.03
CA ASP A 8 7.78 -11.79 -6.68
C ASP A 8 7.76 -10.27 -6.47
N ILE A 9 8.34 -9.53 -7.41
CA ILE A 9 8.31 -8.06 -7.41
C ILE A 9 6.95 -7.63 -7.97
N ARG A 10 5.95 -7.60 -7.08
CA ARG A 10 4.66 -6.97 -7.38
C ARG A 10 4.81 -5.45 -7.35
N GLY A 11 4.06 -4.77 -8.21
CA GLY A 11 3.92 -3.32 -8.11
C GLY A 11 3.34 -2.96 -6.73
N GLN A 12 3.97 -2.03 -6.04
CA GLN A 12 3.49 -1.55 -4.75
C GLN A 12 3.55 -0.03 -4.69
N VAL A 13 2.54 0.57 -4.07
CA VAL A 13 2.55 1.97 -3.65
C VAL A 13 2.56 2.00 -2.12
N SER A 14 3.41 2.85 -1.56
CA SER A 14 3.52 2.99 -0.11
C SER A 14 3.82 4.43 0.26
N GLY A 15 3.36 4.85 1.43
CA GLY A 15 3.58 6.19 1.94
C GLY A 15 2.99 6.37 3.33
N THR A 16 2.95 7.62 3.80
CA THR A 16 2.36 7.98 5.08
C THR A 16 1.26 9.01 4.86
N ILE A 17 0.09 8.77 5.44
CA ILE A 17 -1.05 9.69 5.38
C ILE A 17 -0.97 10.63 6.58
N LYS A 18 -1.07 11.93 6.31
CA LYS A 18 -0.99 12.99 7.31
C LYS A 18 -2.08 14.03 7.06
N ASP A 19 -2.49 14.73 8.12
CA ASP A 19 -3.33 15.93 8.01
C ASP A 19 -2.52 17.15 7.51
N GLN A 20 -3.18 18.29 7.37
CA GLN A 20 -2.53 19.54 6.94
C GLN A 20 -1.45 20.07 7.91
N ASN A 21 -1.44 19.58 9.16
CA ASN A 21 -0.46 19.96 10.18
C ASN A 21 0.73 18.98 10.23
N GLY A 22 0.71 17.93 9.41
CA GLY A 22 1.74 16.88 9.37
C GLY A 22 1.55 15.78 10.43
N ILE A 23 0.40 15.73 11.09
CA ILE A 23 0.05 14.69 12.07
C ILE A 23 -0.41 13.44 11.32
N ALA A 24 0.14 12.28 11.68
CA ALA A 24 -0.22 11.01 11.05
C ALA A 24 -1.70 10.67 11.25
N LEU A 25 -2.33 10.15 10.19
CA LEU A 25 -3.71 9.65 10.23
C LEU A 25 -3.72 8.13 10.34
N PRO A 26 -3.92 7.57 11.54
CA PRO A 26 -3.95 6.13 11.73
C PRO A 26 -5.26 5.53 11.22
N TYR A 27 -5.17 4.29 10.72
CA TYR A 27 -6.33 3.49 10.30
C TYR A 27 -7.19 4.12 9.20
N ALA A 28 -6.59 4.99 8.38
CA ALA A 28 -7.23 5.53 7.19
C ALA A 28 -7.33 4.44 6.11
N SER A 29 -8.50 4.33 5.48
CA SER A 29 -8.72 3.41 4.36
C SER A 29 -8.24 4.01 3.04
N ILE A 30 -7.50 3.24 2.26
CA ILE A 30 -7.01 3.58 0.93
C ILE A 30 -7.54 2.54 -0.04
N TYR A 31 -8.12 2.98 -1.15
CA TYR A 31 -8.62 2.09 -2.20
C TYR A 31 -8.31 2.64 -3.58
N ILE A 32 -8.22 1.75 -4.57
CA ILE A 32 -8.11 2.12 -5.97
C ILE A 32 -9.54 2.27 -6.51
N GLU A 33 -9.87 3.45 -7.02
CA GLU A 33 -11.20 3.71 -7.57
C GLU A 33 -11.53 2.74 -8.71
N GLY A 34 -12.73 2.17 -8.70
CA GLY A 34 -13.15 1.16 -9.68
C GLY A 34 -12.58 -0.25 -9.44
N SER A 35 -11.81 -0.47 -8.37
CA SER A 35 -11.28 -1.77 -7.96
C SER A 35 -11.76 -2.19 -6.57
N SER A 36 -11.67 -3.49 -6.28
CA SER A 36 -11.82 -4.04 -4.93
C SER A 36 -10.51 -3.98 -4.12
N THR A 37 -9.43 -3.44 -4.71
CA THR A 37 -8.10 -3.39 -4.11
C THR A 37 -7.99 -2.20 -3.17
N GLY A 38 -7.62 -2.47 -1.91
CA GLY A 38 -7.45 -1.46 -0.89
C GLY A 38 -6.61 -1.96 0.30
N THR A 39 -6.22 -1.03 1.16
CA THR A 39 -5.43 -1.27 2.37
C THR A 39 -5.84 -0.26 3.45
N VAL A 40 -5.31 -0.42 4.66
CA VAL A 40 -5.54 0.48 5.79
C VAL A 40 -4.18 0.92 6.35
N SER A 41 -4.04 2.20 6.70
CA SER A 41 -2.80 2.70 7.33
C SER A 41 -2.64 2.16 8.76
N ASN A 42 -1.40 2.00 9.22
CA ASN A 42 -1.10 1.57 10.58
C ASN A 42 -1.21 2.74 11.60
N SER A 43 -0.82 2.51 12.85
CA SER A 43 -0.83 3.53 13.91
C SER A 43 0.07 4.75 13.64
N GLU A 44 1.02 4.64 12.72
CA GLU A 44 1.93 5.72 12.30
C GLU A 44 1.47 6.40 11.00
N GLY A 45 0.28 6.03 10.49
CA GLY A 45 -0.25 6.50 9.21
C GLY A 45 0.46 5.91 7.99
N TYR A 46 1.40 4.98 8.17
CA TYR A 46 2.08 4.29 7.08
C TYR A 46 1.15 3.25 6.43
N TYR A 47 1.13 3.20 5.11
CA TYR A 47 0.39 2.21 4.34
C TYR A 47 1.27 1.55 3.28
N ARG A 48 0.87 0.33 2.91
CA ARG A 48 1.38 -0.39 1.74
C ARG A 48 0.20 -0.97 0.98
N LEU A 49 0.08 -0.58 -0.29
CA LEU A 49 -0.96 -1.00 -1.21
C LEU A 49 -0.32 -1.80 -2.34
N GLU A 50 -0.70 -3.07 -2.44
CA GLU A 50 -0.32 -3.92 -3.57
C GLU A 50 -1.14 -3.53 -4.80
N ILE A 51 -0.49 -3.41 -5.96
CA ILE A 51 -1.12 -3.05 -7.21
C ILE A 51 -0.95 -4.19 -8.21
N ASN A 52 -2.06 -4.59 -8.82
CA ASN A 52 -2.09 -5.57 -9.90
C ASN A 52 -2.40 -4.88 -11.23
N LYS A 53 -2.04 -5.55 -12.35
CA LYS A 53 -2.29 -5.04 -13.70
C LYS A 53 -3.77 -4.73 -14.00
N LYS A 54 -4.70 -5.34 -13.26
CA LYS A 54 -6.15 -5.14 -13.40
C LYS A 54 -6.69 -3.90 -12.68
N ASP A 55 -5.86 -3.25 -11.86
CA ASP A 55 -6.27 -2.12 -11.02
C ASP A 55 -6.14 -0.77 -11.77
N TRP A 56 -5.69 -0.77 -13.03
CA TRP A 56 -5.58 0.39 -13.93
C TRP A 56 -6.11 0.04 -15.32
#